data_AF-A0A9D1JTI6-F1
#
_entry.id   AF-A0A9D1JTI6-F1
#
_cell.length_a   1.000
_cell.length_b   1.000
_cell.length_c   1.000
_cell.angle_alpha   90.00
_cell.angle_beta   90.00
_cell.angle_gamma   90.00
#
_symmetry.space_group_name_H-M   'P 1'
#
loop_
_entity.id
_entity.type
_entity.pdbx_description
1 polymer ?
#
loop_
_entity_poly.entity_id
_entity_poly.type
_entity_poly.pdbx_seq_one_letter_code
_entity_poly.pdbx_strand_id
1 'polypeptide(L)'
;MEQETYCGKSCTACPHREELDCPGCKSGPGMAFGDCEIARCCREKNHADCKTCTSWNGCGLRAGREQEPVIRLKRSEREAQKKQELQGNAPVLVRWISVLFWLFIPQIVAGLMIDDNVTKMLPALRTPGVLLTMACTLAYGVALWKMQSIDRGYRTAAICNFVGGLGGLMNFIPSAALQILIGLGLAALSLASCYVEYNTHAEVLVPTNMPLAQQWRQLWRWNLWCICALVLAFVLILLAPVLALLLMLAVAIAMFVLQVLKLVYLHRMANHFRQFC
;
A
#
# COMPACT_ATOMS: atom_id res chain seq x y z
N MET A 1 -5.47 -40.06 -25.53
CA MET A 1 -4.94 -40.43 -24.20
C MET A 1 -5.54 -39.46 -23.20
N GLU A 2 -6.60 -39.88 -22.50
CA GLU A 2 -7.27 -39.08 -21.48
C GLU A 2 -6.30 -38.85 -20.32
N GLN A 3 -5.93 -37.60 -20.06
CA GLN A 3 -5.06 -37.30 -18.93
C GLN A 3 -5.88 -37.43 -17.64
N GLU A 4 -5.83 -38.61 -17.04
CA GLU A 4 -6.44 -38.88 -15.74
C GLU A 4 -5.78 -37.99 -14.67
N THR A 5 -6.59 -37.16 -14.01
CA THR A 5 -6.15 -36.35 -12.87
C THR A 5 -6.18 -37.18 -11.59
N TYR A 6 -5.45 -36.75 -10.56
CA TYR A 6 -5.48 -37.39 -9.24
C TYR A 6 -6.86 -37.44 -8.57
N CYS A 7 -7.82 -36.64 -9.04
CA CYS A 7 -9.19 -36.62 -8.51
C CYS A 7 -10.19 -37.34 -9.42
N GLY A 8 -9.71 -38.09 -10.41
CA GLY A 8 -10.54 -38.87 -11.33
C GLY A 8 -11.37 -38.05 -12.32
N LYS A 9 -11.11 -36.75 -12.44
CA LYS A 9 -11.76 -35.85 -13.41
C LYS A 9 -10.92 -35.70 -14.66
N SER A 10 -11.56 -35.46 -15.79
CA SER A 10 -10.87 -35.16 -17.04
C SER A 10 -10.63 -33.65 -17.15
N CYS A 11 -9.36 -33.23 -17.11
CA CYS A 11 -9.00 -31.83 -17.39
C CYS A 11 -9.33 -31.42 -18.82
N THR A 12 -9.23 -32.36 -19.77
CA THR A 12 -9.51 -32.09 -21.18
C THR A 12 -11.00 -31.87 -21.44
N ALA A 13 -11.88 -32.45 -20.62
CA ALA A 13 -13.33 -32.25 -20.68
C ALA A 13 -13.84 -31.08 -19.82
N CYS A 14 -12.95 -30.30 -19.19
CA CYS A 14 -13.35 -29.16 -18.39
C CYS A 14 -13.80 -28.00 -19.31
N PRO A 15 -15.03 -27.48 -19.19
CA PRO A 15 -15.53 -26.41 -20.06
C PRO A 15 -14.76 -25.10 -19.89
N HIS A 16 -14.15 -24.89 -18.72
CA HIS A 16 -13.39 -23.68 -18.39
C HIS A 16 -11.90 -23.75 -18.77
N ARG A 17 -11.47 -24.83 -19.42
CA ARG A 17 -10.04 -25.05 -19.72
C ARG A 17 -9.49 -24.00 -20.69
N GLU A 18 -10.21 -23.76 -21.79
CA GLU A 18 -9.80 -22.80 -22.83
C GLU A 18 -9.85 -21.38 -22.29
N GLU A 19 -10.92 -21.03 -21.56
CA GLU A 19 -11.12 -19.70 -20.98
C GLU A 19 -10.06 -19.32 -19.93
N LEU A 20 -9.59 -20.29 -19.14
CA LEU A 20 -8.55 -20.08 -18.13
C LEU A 20 -7.12 -20.35 -18.63
N ASP A 21 -6.95 -20.72 -19.90
CA ASP A 21 -5.69 -21.25 -20.45
C ASP A 21 -5.04 -22.30 -19.51
N CYS A 22 -5.87 -23.21 -19.02
CA CYS A 22 -5.47 -24.13 -17.96
C CYS A 22 -4.62 -25.28 -18.53
N PRO A 23 -3.35 -25.44 -18.10
CA PRO A 23 -2.46 -26.51 -18.58
C PRO A 23 -2.85 -27.90 -18.05
N GLY A 24 -3.91 -28.00 -17.25
CA GLY A 24 -4.39 -29.23 -16.61
C GLY A 24 -3.76 -29.48 -15.24
N CYS A 25 -4.31 -30.42 -14.48
CA CYS A 25 -3.86 -30.66 -13.10
C CYS A 25 -2.41 -31.17 -13.05
N LYS A 26 -1.99 -32.09 -13.92
CA LYS A 26 -0.63 -32.69 -13.86
C LYS A 26 0.50 -31.72 -14.21
N SER A 27 0.22 -30.73 -15.07
CA SER A 27 1.14 -29.70 -15.56
C SER A 27 0.86 -28.31 -14.95
N GLY A 28 -0.11 -28.24 -14.04
CA GLY A 28 -0.56 -27.00 -13.40
C GLY A 28 -0.70 -27.19 -11.88
N PRO A 29 -1.78 -26.72 -11.25
CA PRO A 29 -1.90 -26.68 -9.79
C PRO A 29 -1.77 -28.04 -9.09
N GLY A 30 -2.06 -29.13 -9.81
CA GLY A 30 -2.02 -30.51 -9.35
C GLY A 30 -0.70 -31.24 -9.59
N MET A 31 0.35 -30.56 -10.03
CA MET A 31 1.64 -31.19 -10.35
C MET A 31 2.27 -31.85 -9.12
N ALA A 32 3.26 -32.72 -9.34
CA ALA A 32 3.89 -33.53 -8.30
C ALA A 32 4.49 -32.70 -7.13
N PHE A 33 4.90 -31.46 -7.41
CA PHE A 33 5.39 -30.51 -6.41
C PHE A 33 4.51 -29.24 -6.32
N GLY A 34 3.27 -29.32 -6.79
CA GLY A 34 2.30 -28.22 -6.74
C GLY A 34 1.51 -28.19 -5.43
N ASP A 35 0.78 -27.09 -5.23
CA ASP A 35 0.02 -26.79 -4.00
C ASP A 35 -1.27 -27.63 -3.84
N CYS A 36 -1.59 -28.53 -4.78
CA CYS A 36 -2.79 -29.35 -4.68
C CYS A 36 -2.69 -30.41 -3.57
N GLU A 37 -3.49 -30.21 -2.52
CA GLU A 37 -3.57 -31.11 -1.38
C GLU A 37 -4.07 -32.53 -1.73
N ILE A 38 -4.95 -32.68 -2.74
CA ILE A 38 -5.38 -34.01 -3.21
C ILE A 38 -4.21 -34.79 -3.83
N ALA A 39 -3.44 -34.13 -4.69
CA ALA A 39 -2.26 -34.72 -5.31
C ALA A 39 -1.22 -35.10 -4.25
N ARG A 40 -1.03 -34.25 -3.22
CA ARG A 40 -0.17 -34.58 -2.07
C ARG A 40 -0.67 -35.80 -1.29
N CYS A 41 -1.96 -35.84 -0.95
CA CYS A 41 -2.58 -36.95 -0.24
C CYS A 41 -2.48 -38.28 -1.02
N CYS A 42 -2.74 -38.27 -2.33
CA CYS A 42 -2.59 -39.46 -3.18
C CYS A 42 -1.14 -39.95 -3.21
N ARG A 43 -0.14 -39.07 -3.22
CA ARG A 43 1.28 -39.45 -3.15
C ARG A 43 1.64 -40.05 -1.79
N GLU A 44 1.27 -39.38 -0.70
CA GLU A 44 1.56 -39.85 0.67
C GLU A 44 0.94 -41.23 0.95
N LYS A 45 -0.22 -41.51 0.37
CA LYS A 45 -0.94 -42.79 0.53
C LYS A 45 -0.70 -43.79 -0.60
N ASN A 46 0.20 -43.50 -1.54
CA ASN A 46 0.52 -44.35 -2.69
C ASN A 46 -0.71 -44.76 -3.54
N HIS A 47 -1.62 -43.82 -3.79
CA HIS A 47 -2.75 -43.98 -4.70
C HIS A 47 -2.46 -43.31 -6.06
N ALA A 48 -2.70 -44.04 -7.15
CA ALA A 48 -2.59 -43.49 -8.52
C ALA A 48 -3.69 -42.47 -8.83
N ASP A 49 -4.91 -42.77 -8.40
CA ASP A 49 -6.07 -41.89 -8.45
C ASP A 49 -6.88 -42.04 -7.17
N CYS A 50 -7.54 -40.98 -6.76
CA CYS A 50 -8.37 -40.88 -5.58
C CYS A 50 -9.57 -41.86 -5.64
N LYS A 51 -9.95 -42.35 -6.83
CA LYS A 51 -10.91 -43.48 -7.01
C LYS A 51 -10.48 -44.77 -6.32
N THR A 52 -9.18 -44.99 -6.14
CA THR A 52 -8.63 -46.20 -5.48
C THR A 52 -8.66 -46.10 -3.95
N CYS A 53 -9.09 -44.97 -3.39
CA CYS A 53 -9.15 -44.73 -1.96
C CYS A 53 -10.51 -45.15 -1.39
N THR A 54 -10.53 -45.90 -0.28
CA THR A 54 -11.76 -46.35 0.40
C THR A 54 -12.62 -45.20 0.92
N SER A 55 -12.00 -44.06 1.28
CA SER A 55 -12.70 -42.85 1.73
C SER A 55 -13.14 -41.91 0.58
N TRP A 56 -13.23 -42.41 -0.65
CA TRP A 56 -13.55 -41.61 -1.84
C TRP A 56 -14.90 -40.89 -1.74
N ASN A 57 -15.95 -41.59 -1.33
CA ASN A 57 -17.29 -41.05 -1.13
C ASN A 57 -17.36 -40.38 0.25
N GLY A 58 -17.01 -39.09 0.33
CA GLY A 58 -17.03 -38.32 1.58
C GLY A 58 -15.71 -37.64 1.95
N CYS A 59 -14.71 -37.68 1.07
CA CYS A 59 -13.43 -37.03 1.32
C CYS A 59 -13.58 -35.49 1.35
N GLY A 60 -13.37 -34.86 2.51
CA GLY A 60 -13.41 -33.40 2.67
C GLY A 60 -12.37 -32.65 1.83
N LEU A 61 -11.22 -33.27 1.53
CA LEU A 61 -10.19 -32.70 0.64
C LEU A 61 -10.68 -32.51 -0.80
N ARG A 62 -11.64 -33.33 -1.24
CA ARG A 62 -12.24 -33.26 -2.59
C ARG A 62 -13.53 -32.44 -2.60
N ALA A 63 -14.27 -32.40 -1.49
CA ALA A 63 -15.50 -31.65 -1.37
C ALA A 63 -15.31 -30.19 -1.80
N GLY A 64 -16.14 -29.70 -2.73
CA GLY A 64 -16.12 -28.31 -3.20
C GLY A 64 -14.98 -27.95 -4.18
N ARG A 65 -13.97 -28.80 -4.39
CA ARG A 65 -12.85 -28.53 -5.33
C ARG A 65 -13.30 -28.46 -6.80
N GLU A 66 -14.48 -28.99 -7.10
CA GLU A 66 -15.12 -28.89 -8.41
C GLU A 66 -15.47 -27.44 -8.78
N GLN A 67 -15.66 -26.59 -7.78
CA GLN A 67 -15.96 -25.17 -7.96
C GLN A 67 -14.68 -24.32 -8.16
N GLU A 68 -13.48 -24.88 -7.99
CA GLU A 68 -12.24 -24.11 -8.13
C GLU A 68 -12.09 -23.40 -9.49
N PRO A 69 -12.36 -24.05 -10.64
CA PRO A 69 -12.29 -23.36 -11.93
C PRO A 69 -13.24 -22.17 -11.98
N VAL A 70 -14.47 -22.33 -11.46
CA VAL A 70 -15.47 -21.26 -11.39
C VAL A 70 -15.01 -20.14 -10.44
N ILE A 71 -14.40 -20.47 -9.30
CA ILE A 71 -13.85 -19.47 -8.37
C ILE A 71 -12.70 -18.67 -9.00
N ARG A 72 -11.84 -19.34 -9.78
CA ARG A 72 -10.73 -18.71 -10.50
C ARG A 72 -11.23 -17.80 -11.61
N LEU A 73 -12.23 -18.24 -12.38
CA LEU A 73 -12.91 -17.41 -13.37
C LEU A 73 -13.51 -16.17 -12.73
N LYS A 74 -14.35 -16.34 -11.69
CA LYS A 74 -14.92 -15.22 -10.94
C LYS A 74 -13.87 -14.29 -10.34
N ARG A 75 -12.67 -14.78 -10.02
CA ARG A 75 -11.56 -13.92 -9.55
C ARG A 75 -10.97 -13.13 -10.71
N SER A 76 -10.68 -13.79 -11.83
CA SER A 76 -10.19 -13.16 -13.07
C SER A 76 -11.16 -12.10 -13.58
N GLU A 77 -12.46 -12.41 -13.63
CA GLU A 77 -13.52 -11.47 -13.99
C GLU A 77 -13.54 -10.25 -13.07
N ARG A 78 -13.47 -10.45 -11.74
CA ARG A 78 -13.40 -9.35 -10.77
C ARG A 78 -12.15 -8.49 -10.94
N GLU A 79 -11.01 -9.11 -11.21
CA GLU A 79 -9.75 -8.40 -11.46
C GLU A 79 -9.81 -7.61 -12.77
N ALA A 80 -10.40 -8.17 -13.82
CA ALA A 80 -10.62 -7.52 -15.10
C ALA A 80 -11.61 -6.35 -14.98
N GLN A 81 -12.73 -6.54 -14.28
CA GLN A 81 -13.71 -5.48 -13.98
C GLN A 81 -13.05 -4.33 -13.21
N LYS A 82 -12.34 -4.65 -12.11
CA LYS A 82 -11.62 -3.64 -11.32
C LYS A 82 -10.59 -2.90 -12.18
N LYS A 83 -9.85 -3.59 -13.05
CA LYS A 83 -8.90 -2.98 -13.98
C LYS A 83 -9.59 -2.03 -14.96
N GLN A 84 -10.73 -2.41 -15.53
CA GLN A 84 -11.52 -1.57 -16.43
C GLN A 84 -12.08 -0.34 -15.72
N GLU A 85 -12.64 -0.50 -14.51
CA GLU A 85 -13.11 0.62 -13.69
C GLU A 85 -11.99 1.61 -13.36
N LEU A 86 -10.79 1.10 -13.04
CA LEU A 86 -9.61 1.92 -12.79
C LEU A 86 -9.15 2.67 -14.04
N GLN A 87 -9.18 2.02 -15.21
CA GLN A 87 -8.83 2.64 -16.48
C GLN A 87 -9.85 3.73 -16.86
N GLY A 88 -11.15 3.50 -16.66
CA GLY A 88 -12.18 4.51 -16.88
C GLY A 88 -12.04 5.73 -15.94
N ASN A 89 -11.54 5.53 -14.72
CA ASN A 89 -11.29 6.59 -13.75
C ASN A 89 -9.86 7.17 -13.80
N ALA A 90 -9.02 6.71 -14.74
CA ALA A 90 -7.65 7.18 -14.92
C ALA A 90 -7.52 8.71 -15.03
N PRO A 91 -8.37 9.47 -15.76
CA PRO A 91 -8.20 10.92 -15.87
C PRO A 91 -8.35 11.65 -14.52
N VAL A 92 -9.24 11.16 -13.65
CA VAL A 92 -9.39 11.71 -12.29
C VAL A 92 -8.12 11.42 -11.48
N LEU A 93 -7.62 10.19 -11.55
CA LEU A 93 -6.43 9.76 -10.83
C LEU A 93 -5.18 10.56 -11.28
N VAL A 94 -4.96 10.69 -12.59
CA VAL A 94 -3.83 11.46 -13.16
C VAL A 94 -3.88 12.92 -12.71
N ARG A 95 -5.06 13.55 -12.76
CA ARG A 95 -5.23 14.96 -12.38
C ARG A 95 -4.83 15.17 -10.92
N TRP A 96 -5.37 14.37 -10.00
CA TRP A 96 -5.13 14.58 -8.56
C TRP A 96 -3.76 14.08 -8.10
N ILE A 97 -3.20 13.01 -8.68
CA ILE A 97 -1.81 12.61 -8.41
C ILE A 97 -0.83 13.68 -8.89
N SER A 98 -1.09 14.31 -10.05
CA SER A 98 -0.26 15.42 -10.52
C SER A 98 -0.34 16.62 -9.56
N VAL A 99 -1.52 16.91 -9.00
CA VAL A 99 -1.66 17.92 -7.94
C VAL A 99 -0.87 17.54 -6.70
N LEU A 100 -0.95 16.28 -6.22
CA LEU A 100 -0.16 15.82 -5.07
C LEU A 100 1.35 16.00 -5.31
N PHE A 101 1.85 15.65 -6.49
CA PHE A 101 3.26 15.86 -6.86
C PHE A 101 3.67 17.33 -6.72
N TRP A 102 2.90 18.25 -7.31
CA TRP A 102 3.22 19.67 -7.27
C TRP A 102 3.02 20.31 -5.90
N LEU A 103 2.10 19.77 -5.10
CA LEU A 103 1.80 20.26 -3.75
C LEU A 103 2.82 19.77 -2.71
N PHE A 104 3.46 18.63 -2.97
CA PHE A 104 4.45 18.07 -2.07
C PHE A 104 5.69 18.96 -1.94
N ILE A 105 6.10 19.63 -3.02
CA ILE A 105 7.25 20.55 -3.05
C ILE A 105 7.05 21.77 -2.11
N PRO A 106 5.99 22.59 -2.27
CA PRO A 106 5.76 23.74 -1.38
C PRO A 106 5.51 23.30 0.07
N GLN A 107 5.00 22.10 0.31
CA GLN A 107 4.86 21.56 1.66
C GLN A 107 6.21 21.30 2.35
N ILE A 108 7.22 20.79 1.63
CA ILE A 108 8.59 20.67 2.16
C ILE A 108 9.17 22.07 2.44
N VAL A 109 9.02 23.00 1.49
CA VAL A 109 9.52 24.38 1.64
C VAL A 109 8.88 25.08 2.84
N ALA A 110 7.56 24.94 3.02
CA ALA A 110 6.84 25.51 4.15
C ALA A 110 7.34 24.96 5.49
N GLY A 111 7.66 23.66 5.55
CA GLY A 111 8.29 23.04 6.72
C GLY A 111 9.63 23.68 7.08
N LEU A 112 10.49 23.94 6.08
CA LEU A 112 11.77 24.63 6.30
C LEU A 112 11.59 26.08 6.77
N MET A 113 10.56 26.79 6.30
CA MET A 113 10.27 28.17 6.71
C MET A 113 9.86 28.30 8.18
N ILE A 114 9.24 27.26 8.74
CA ILE A 114 8.77 27.26 10.15
C ILE A 114 9.88 26.79 11.11
N ASP A 115 10.99 26.25 10.60
CA ASP A 115 12.10 25.75 11.42
C ASP A 115 12.62 26.81 12.40
N ASP A 116 12.88 26.41 13.64
CA ASP A 116 13.32 27.31 14.70
C ASP A 116 14.64 28.02 14.36
N ASN A 117 15.54 27.38 13.60
CA ASN A 117 16.81 28.01 13.22
C ASN A 117 16.59 29.08 12.14
N VAL A 118 15.72 28.80 11.17
CA VAL A 118 15.37 29.73 10.10
C VAL A 118 14.60 30.93 10.65
N THR A 119 13.64 30.68 11.55
CA THR A 119 12.82 31.73 12.16
C THR A 119 13.59 32.59 13.17
N LYS A 120 14.66 32.06 13.80
CA LYS A 120 15.61 32.87 14.57
C LYS A 120 16.39 33.86 13.68
N MET A 121 16.75 33.46 12.46
CA MET A 121 17.46 34.32 11.51
C MET A 121 16.52 35.32 10.81
N LEU A 122 15.35 34.87 10.36
CA LEU A 122 14.31 35.68 9.73
C LEU A 122 12.95 35.40 10.39
N PRO A 123 12.55 36.16 11.44
CA PRO A 123 11.28 35.94 12.12
C PRO A 123 10.06 36.23 11.23
N ALA A 124 10.23 37.04 10.19
CA ALA A 124 9.18 37.37 9.21
C ALA A 124 8.73 36.16 8.37
N LEU A 125 9.51 35.07 8.29
CA LEU A 125 9.17 33.86 7.53
C LEU A 125 8.19 32.92 8.25
N ARG A 126 8.02 33.08 9.57
CA ARG A 126 7.20 32.15 10.37
C ARG A 126 5.73 32.22 9.98
N THR A 127 5.16 33.43 9.91
CA THR A 127 3.76 33.65 9.58
C THR A 127 3.38 33.17 8.17
N PRO A 128 4.13 33.50 7.09
CA PRO A 128 3.83 32.94 5.77
C PRO A 128 4.07 31.43 5.72
N GLY A 129 5.07 30.89 6.43
CA GLY A 129 5.31 29.45 6.49
C GLY A 129 4.13 28.67 7.09
N VAL A 130 3.57 29.14 8.20
CA VAL A 130 2.39 28.52 8.84
C VAL A 130 1.17 28.57 7.91
N LEU A 131 0.89 29.73 7.30
CA LEU A 131 -0.23 29.87 6.36
C LEU A 131 -0.08 28.95 5.15
N LEU A 132 1.13 28.87 4.57
CA LEU A 132 1.42 27.99 3.46
C LEU A 132 1.28 26.51 3.85
N THR A 133 1.73 26.12 5.04
CA THR A 133 1.59 24.76 5.57
C THR A 133 0.11 24.39 5.73
N MET A 134 -0.71 25.28 6.29
CA MET A 134 -2.15 25.06 6.44
C MET A 134 -2.83 24.92 5.07
N ALA A 135 -2.55 25.85 4.14
CA ALA A 135 -3.10 25.81 2.79
C ALA A 135 -2.71 24.53 2.04
N CYS A 136 -1.44 24.12 2.11
CA CYS A 136 -0.98 22.88 1.49
C CYS A 136 -1.61 21.65 2.13
N THR A 137 -1.71 21.59 3.46
CA THR A 137 -2.32 20.45 4.17
C THR A 137 -3.80 20.28 3.79
N LEU A 138 -4.54 21.39 3.67
CA LEU A 138 -5.93 21.38 3.23
C LEU A 138 -6.04 20.95 1.76
N ALA A 139 -5.24 21.53 0.87
CA ALA A 139 -5.24 21.16 -0.54
C ALA A 139 -4.85 19.68 -0.76
N TYR A 140 -3.94 19.15 0.07
CA TYR A 140 -3.49 17.76 0.03
C TYR A 140 -4.62 16.82 0.45
N GLY A 141 -5.30 17.14 1.56
CA GLY A 141 -6.48 16.42 2.01
C GLY A 141 -7.61 16.45 0.97
N VAL A 142 -7.85 17.58 0.31
CA VAL A 142 -8.85 17.71 -0.77
C VAL A 142 -8.48 16.86 -1.98
N ALA A 143 -7.21 16.84 -2.38
CA ALA A 143 -6.73 16.02 -3.48
C ALA A 143 -6.95 14.53 -3.19
N LEU A 144 -6.61 14.07 -1.98
CA LEU A 144 -6.92 12.70 -1.53
C LEU A 144 -8.43 12.44 -1.52
N TRP A 145 -9.23 13.35 -0.95
CA TRP A 145 -10.69 13.21 -0.88
C TRP A 145 -11.34 13.07 -2.25
N LYS A 146 -10.83 13.76 -3.28
CA LYS A 146 -11.36 13.66 -4.64
C LYS A 146 -11.09 12.31 -5.31
N MET A 147 -10.09 11.56 -4.85
CA MET A 147 -9.81 10.20 -5.34
C MET A 147 -10.59 9.11 -4.58
N GLN A 148 -11.44 9.47 -3.61
CA GLN A 148 -12.21 8.50 -2.82
C GLN A 148 -13.16 7.63 -3.65
N SER A 149 -13.58 8.10 -4.83
CA SER A 149 -14.45 7.34 -5.74
C SER A 149 -13.74 6.11 -6.32
N ILE A 150 -12.41 6.12 -6.31
CA ILE A 150 -11.57 5.06 -6.87
C ILE A 150 -11.26 4.02 -5.79
N ASP A 151 -10.79 4.48 -4.63
CA ASP A 151 -10.52 3.62 -3.49
C ASP A 151 -10.88 4.33 -2.18
N ARG A 152 -11.55 3.59 -1.29
CA ARG A 152 -12.00 4.12 0.01
C ARG A 152 -10.84 4.49 0.93
N GLY A 153 -9.66 3.90 0.74
CA GLY A 153 -8.45 4.23 1.49
C GLY A 153 -8.06 5.69 1.34
N TYR A 154 -8.27 6.31 0.17
CA TYR A 154 -8.03 7.74 0.00
C TYR A 154 -8.94 8.62 0.87
N ARG A 155 -10.18 8.18 1.12
CA ARG A 155 -11.09 8.87 2.06
C ARG A 155 -10.54 8.83 3.47
N THR A 156 -10.08 7.65 3.90
CA THR A 156 -9.51 7.47 5.24
C THR A 156 -8.23 8.28 5.40
N ALA A 157 -7.33 8.27 4.42
CA ALA A 157 -6.12 9.09 4.42
C ALA A 157 -6.44 10.58 4.51
N ALA A 158 -7.43 11.06 3.74
CA ALA A 158 -7.87 12.45 3.76
C ALA A 158 -8.45 12.88 5.13
N ILE A 159 -9.30 12.05 5.74
CA ILE A 159 -9.86 12.34 7.08
C ILE A 159 -8.72 12.43 8.11
N CYS A 160 -7.82 11.44 8.14
CA CYS A 160 -6.69 11.45 9.06
C CYS A 160 -5.77 12.65 8.82
N ASN A 161 -5.57 13.07 7.55
CA ASN A 161 -4.81 14.27 7.21
C ASN A 161 -5.49 15.53 7.74
N PHE A 162 -6.80 15.70 7.54
CA PHE A 162 -7.52 16.88 8.04
C PHE A 162 -7.49 16.99 9.56
N VAL A 163 -7.69 15.86 10.27
CA VAL A 163 -7.60 15.83 11.74
C VAL A 163 -6.17 16.10 12.20
N GLY A 164 -5.17 15.49 11.54
CA GLY A 164 -3.75 15.74 11.82
C GLY A 164 -3.36 17.21 11.61
N GLY A 165 -3.93 17.87 10.60
CA GLY A 165 -3.73 19.29 10.31
C GLY A 165 -4.17 20.24 11.43
N LEU A 166 -4.98 19.79 12.38
CA LEU A 166 -5.34 20.57 13.59
C LEU A 166 -4.15 20.75 14.55
N GLY A 167 -3.03 20.07 14.33
CA GLY A 167 -1.81 20.24 15.12
C GLY A 167 -1.30 21.69 15.19
N GLY A 168 -1.60 22.52 14.18
CA GLY A 168 -1.28 23.96 14.22
C GLY A 168 -1.97 24.72 15.36
N LEU A 169 -3.07 24.18 15.91
CA LEU A 169 -3.85 24.79 17.00
C LEU A 169 -3.34 24.40 18.39
N MET A 170 -2.31 23.55 18.49
CA MET A 170 -1.80 23.07 19.79
C MET A 170 -1.31 24.20 20.71
N ASN A 171 -0.85 25.31 20.14
CA ASN A 171 -0.40 26.49 20.90
C ASN A 171 -1.51 27.18 21.70
N PHE A 172 -2.79 26.92 21.40
CA PHE A 172 -3.93 27.47 22.16
C PHE A 172 -4.31 26.61 23.38
N ILE A 173 -3.67 25.45 23.57
CA ILE A 173 -3.92 24.57 24.71
C ILE A 173 -3.08 25.07 25.89
N PRO A 174 -3.68 25.43 27.04
CA PRO A 174 -2.95 26.07 28.13
C PRO A 174 -2.05 25.13 28.94
N SER A 175 -2.33 23.82 28.95
CA SER A 175 -1.59 22.85 29.76
C SER A 175 -0.59 22.03 28.93
N ALA A 176 0.67 22.03 29.34
CA ALA A 176 1.73 21.25 28.69
C ALA A 176 1.45 19.74 28.67
N ALA A 177 0.86 19.18 29.74
CA ALA A 177 0.50 17.76 29.79
C ALA A 177 -0.54 17.37 28.71
N LEU A 178 -1.61 18.17 28.53
CA LEU A 178 -2.58 17.91 27.46
C LEU A 178 -1.98 18.15 26.07
N GLN A 179 -1.08 19.14 25.91
CA GLN A 179 -0.37 19.34 24.65
C GLN A 179 0.42 18.08 24.27
N ILE A 180 1.15 17.47 25.21
CA ILE A 180 1.91 16.24 24.93
C ILE A 180 0.96 15.09 24.56
N LEU A 181 -0.10 14.86 25.35
CA LEU A 181 -1.05 13.78 25.09
C LEU A 181 -1.76 13.93 23.74
N ILE A 182 -2.25 15.13 23.42
CA ILE A 182 -2.90 15.43 22.14
C ILE A 182 -1.89 15.34 21.00
N GLY A 183 -0.66 15.82 21.20
CA GLY A 183 0.43 15.74 20.22
C GLY A 183 0.77 14.31 19.84
N LEU A 184 0.86 13.40 20.82
CA LEU A 184 1.06 11.97 20.56
C LEU A 184 -0.10 11.37 19.76
N GLY A 185 -1.35 11.72 20.10
CA GLY A 185 -2.53 11.29 19.34
C GLY A 185 -2.52 11.77 17.90
N LEU A 186 -2.20 13.05 17.67
CA LEU A 186 -2.09 13.64 16.33
C LEU A 186 -0.92 13.04 15.53
N ALA A 187 0.21 12.75 16.18
CA ALA A 187 1.33 12.07 15.55
C ALA A 187 0.95 10.64 15.11
N ALA A 188 0.22 9.89 15.94
CA ALA A 188 -0.29 8.57 15.59
C ALA A 188 -1.28 8.62 14.41
N LEU A 189 -2.17 9.61 14.38
CA LEU A 189 -3.09 9.84 13.26
C LEU A 189 -2.36 10.24 11.98
N SER A 190 -1.31 11.05 12.08
CA SER A 190 -0.45 11.42 10.95
C SER A 190 0.26 10.18 10.37
N LEU A 191 0.79 9.31 11.25
CA LEU A 191 1.41 8.05 10.85
C LEU A 191 0.39 7.11 10.18
N ALA A 192 -0.83 7.02 10.72
CA ALA A 192 -1.91 6.24 10.13
C ALA A 192 -2.33 6.80 8.76
N SER A 193 -2.41 8.14 8.61
CA SER A 193 -2.67 8.79 7.32
C SER A 193 -1.61 8.40 6.29
N CYS A 194 -0.32 8.47 6.66
CA CYS A 194 0.78 8.04 5.80
C CYS A 194 0.68 6.57 5.44
N TYR A 195 0.44 5.68 6.40
CA TYR A 195 0.30 4.24 6.14
C TYR A 195 -0.80 3.96 5.11
N VAL A 196 -1.98 4.53 5.34
CA VAL A 196 -3.14 4.34 4.45
C VAL A 196 -2.83 4.90 3.07
N GLU A 197 -2.27 6.10 2.97
CA GLU A 197 -1.92 6.71 1.68
C GLU A 197 -0.98 5.81 0.85
N TYR A 198 0.12 5.34 1.44
CA TYR A 198 1.10 4.50 0.75
C TYR A 198 0.49 3.16 0.32
N ASN A 199 -0.33 2.55 1.20
CA ASN A 199 -0.96 1.28 0.89
C ASN A 199 -2.04 1.46 -0.19
N THR A 200 -2.82 2.55 -0.18
CA THR A 200 -3.81 2.82 -1.21
C THR A 200 -3.16 3.10 -2.56
N HIS A 201 -2.05 3.85 -2.62
CA HIS A 201 -1.28 4.00 -3.87
C HIS A 201 -0.81 2.65 -4.42
N ALA A 202 -0.34 1.76 -3.55
CA ALA A 202 0.04 0.41 -3.95
C ALA A 202 -1.16 -0.42 -4.44
N GLU A 203 -2.29 -0.40 -3.72
CA GLU A 203 -3.49 -1.17 -4.05
C GLU A 203 -4.13 -0.77 -5.37
N VAL A 204 -4.13 0.53 -5.69
CA VAL A 204 -4.60 1.06 -6.98
C VAL A 204 -3.69 0.60 -8.13
N LEU A 205 -2.40 0.37 -7.85
CA LEU A 205 -1.43 -0.10 -8.84
C LEU A 205 -1.45 -1.62 -9.04
N VAL A 206 -1.89 -2.44 -8.05
CA VAL A 206 -1.86 -3.91 -8.15
C VAL A 206 -2.45 -4.44 -9.47
N PRO A 207 -3.61 -3.96 -9.97
CA PRO A 207 -4.21 -4.52 -11.19
C PRO A 207 -3.50 -4.12 -12.50
N THR A 208 -2.65 -3.09 -12.48
CA THR A 208 -2.08 -2.50 -13.71
C THR A 208 -0.54 -2.49 -13.74
N ASN A 209 0.13 -2.41 -12.59
CA ASN A 209 1.57 -2.34 -12.45
C ASN A 209 2.03 -2.86 -11.07
N MET A 210 2.14 -4.18 -10.96
CA MET A 210 2.55 -4.86 -9.73
C MET A 210 3.96 -4.45 -9.24
N PRO A 211 4.98 -4.28 -10.11
CA PRO A 211 6.31 -3.82 -9.67
C PRO A 211 6.27 -2.45 -8.97
N LEU A 212 5.54 -1.47 -9.52
CA LEU A 212 5.43 -0.15 -8.91
C LEU A 212 4.63 -0.20 -7.59
N ALA A 213 3.61 -1.05 -7.50
CA ALA A 213 2.89 -1.29 -6.25
C ALA A 213 3.80 -1.82 -5.13
N GLN A 214 4.70 -2.75 -5.45
CA GLN A 214 5.68 -3.28 -4.49
C GLN A 214 6.67 -2.20 -4.04
N GLN A 215 7.11 -1.31 -4.94
CA GLN A 215 7.97 -0.18 -4.61
C GLN A 215 7.33 0.77 -3.59
N TRP A 216 6.03 1.06 -3.73
CA TRP A 216 5.27 1.84 -2.74
C TRP A 216 5.23 1.18 -1.35
N ARG A 217 4.96 -0.13 -1.30
CA ARG A 217 4.98 -0.90 -0.03
C ARG A 217 6.38 -0.95 0.59
N GLN A 218 7.41 -1.01 -0.22
CA GLN A 218 8.80 -0.96 0.25
C GLN A 218 9.17 0.43 0.79
N LEU A 219 8.73 1.50 0.13
CA LEU A 219 8.95 2.87 0.57
C LEU A 219 8.35 3.12 1.96
N TRP A 220 7.14 2.63 2.21
CA TRP A 220 6.51 2.68 3.54
C TRP A 220 7.34 1.95 4.60
N ARG A 221 7.82 0.72 4.31
CA ARG A 221 8.63 -0.05 5.25
C ARG A 221 9.92 0.68 5.63
N TRP A 222 10.61 1.27 4.65
CA TRP A 222 11.81 2.07 4.93
C TRP A 222 11.50 3.33 5.74
N ASN A 223 10.39 4.00 5.45
CA ASN A 223 9.94 5.15 6.23
C ASN A 223 9.66 4.75 7.69
N LEU A 224 9.00 3.61 7.93
CA LEU A 224 8.77 3.09 9.28
C LEU A 224 10.09 2.80 10.01
N TRP A 225 11.05 2.16 9.35
CA TRP A 225 12.38 1.92 9.94
C TRP A 225 13.10 3.23 10.31
N CYS A 226 13.02 4.26 9.47
CA CYS A 226 13.59 5.57 9.76
C CYS A 226 12.92 6.25 10.96
N ILE A 227 11.59 6.15 11.08
CA ILE A 227 10.85 6.67 12.24
C ILE A 227 11.27 5.95 13.52
N CYS A 228 11.36 4.61 13.49
CA CYS A 228 11.84 3.83 14.63
C CYS A 228 13.29 4.20 15.01
N ALA A 229 14.17 4.38 14.03
CA ALA A 229 15.55 4.80 14.26
C ALA A 229 15.63 6.22 14.85
N LEU A 230 14.74 7.13 14.45
CA LEU A 230 14.64 8.48 15.00
C LEU A 230 14.21 8.45 16.48
N VAL A 231 13.20 7.65 16.82
CA VAL A 231 12.78 7.43 18.22
C VAL A 231 13.91 6.84 19.05
N LEU A 232 14.62 5.84 18.51
CA LEU A 232 15.79 5.26 19.16
C LEU A 232 16.88 6.30 19.39
N ALA A 233 17.13 7.18 18.43
CA ALA A 233 18.13 8.25 18.56
C ALA A 233 17.78 9.24 19.67
N PHE A 234 16.50 9.58 19.84
CA PHE A 234 16.04 10.41 20.96
C PHE A 234 16.26 9.77 22.32
N VAL A 235 16.12 8.44 22.44
CA VAL A 235 16.44 7.73 23.69
C VAL A 235 17.96 7.69 23.90
N LEU A 236 18.72 7.43 22.82
CA LEU A 236 20.17 7.30 22.85
C LEU A 236 20.89 8.59 23.25
N ILE A 237 20.27 9.76 23.02
CA ILE A 237 20.87 11.06 23.37
C ILE A 237 21.20 11.18 24.86
N LEU A 238 20.46 10.46 25.73
CA LEU A 238 20.67 10.44 27.18
C LEU A 238 21.90 9.64 27.59
N LEU A 239 22.34 8.69 26.77
CA LEU A 239 23.44 7.76 27.06
C LEU A 239 24.71 8.12 26.30
N ALA A 240 24.57 8.46 25.01
CA ALA A 240 25.67 8.70 24.09
C ALA A 240 25.30 9.82 23.09
N PRO A 241 25.39 11.11 23.49
CA PRO A 241 24.87 12.22 22.70
C PRO A 241 25.54 12.39 21.35
N VAL A 242 26.86 12.17 21.25
CA VAL A 242 27.60 12.26 19.99
C VAL A 242 27.13 11.19 19.00
N LEU A 243 26.97 9.94 19.47
CA LEU A 243 26.48 8.84 18.65
C LEU A 243 25.03 9.07 18.21
N ALA A 244 24.18 9.58 19.11
CA ALA A 244 22.81 9.93 18.80
C ALA A 244 22.73 11.02 17.72
N LEU A 245 23.60 12.04 17.78
CA LEU A 245 23.65 13.11 16.79
C LEU A 245 24.06 12.58 15.41
N LEU A 246 25.08 11.71 15.35
CA LEU A 246 25.48 11.06 14.09
C LEU A 246 24.35 10.20 13.51
N LEU A 247 23.63 9.46 14.35
CA LEU A 247 22.47 8.67 13.93
C LEU A 247 21.33 9.56 13.42
N MET A 248 21.00 10.65 14.12
CA MET A 248 19.98 11.61 13.67
C MET A 248 20.33 12.22 12.31
N LEU A 249 21.60 12.57 12.08
CA LEU A 249 22.07 13.08 10.79
C LEU A 249 21.88 12.02 9.69
N ALA A 250 22.28 10.77 9.93
CA ALA A 250 22.11 9.68 8.97
C ALA A 250 20.63 9.42 8.65
N VAL A 251 19.77 9.41 9.67
CA VAL A 251 18.32 9.23 9.50
C VAL A 251 17.69 10.42 8.76
N ALA A 252 18.13 11.65 9.00
CA ALA A 252 17.65 12.83 8.29
C ALA A 252 17.96 12.75 6.78
N ILE A 253 19.17 12.33 6.41
CA ILE A 253 19.56 12.08 5.02
C ILE A 253 18.70 10.98 4.40
N ALA A 254 18.52 9.86 5.11
CA ALA A 254 17.67 8.76 4.64
C ALA A 254 16.21 9.20 4.41
N MET A 255 15.64 9.95 5.35
CA MET A 255 14.30 10.51 5.23
C MET A 255 14.18 11.46 4.03
N PHE A 256 15.17 12.33 3.80
CA PHE A 256 15.19 13.20 2.63
C PHE A 256 15.16 12.39 1.32
N VAL A 257 15.98 11.34 1.21
CA VAL A 257 15.97 10.43 0.05
C VAL A 257 14.60 9.77 -0.12
N LEU A 258 13.96 9.31 0.96
CA LEU A 258 12.63 8.71 0.90
C LEU A 258 11.57 9.70 0.40
N GLN A 259 11.63 10.97 0.78
CA GLN A 259 10.71 11.99 0.25
C GLN A 259 10.93 12.26 -1.24
N VAL A 260 12.18 12.27 -1.70
CA VAL A 260 12.50 12.37 -3.14
C VAL A 260 11.95 11.15 -3.88
N LEU A 261 12.13 9.94 -3.34
CA LEU A 261 11.57 8.72 -3.93
C LEU A 261 10.04 8.74 -3.98
N LYS A 262 9.37 9.25 -2.93
CA LYS A 262 7.92 9.46 -2.93
C LYS A 262 7.48 10.34 -4.10
N LEU A 263 8.17 11.46 -4.30
CA LEU A 263 7.90 12.39 -5.40
C LEU A 263 8.10 11.71 -6.77
N VAL A 264 9.19 10.96 -6.95
CA VAL A 264 9.44 10.19 -8.17
C VAL A 264 8.35 9.14 -8.42
N TYR A 265 7.89 8.45 -7.37
CA TYR A 265 6.86 7.43 -7.49
C TYR A 265 5.49 8.02 -7.82
N LEU A 266 5.13 9.19 -7.26
CA LEU A 266 3.94 9.94 -7.68
C LEU A 266 4.01 10.30 -9.16
N HIS A 267 5.15 10.79 -9.64
CA HIS A 267 5.33 11.13 -11.05
C HIS A 267 5.22 9.89 -11.96
N ARG A 268 5.88 8.78 -11.61
CA ARG A 268 5.78 7.52 -12.35
C ARG A 268 4.36 6.97 -12.35
N MET A 269 3.65 7.05 -11.23
CA MET A 269 2.26 6.63 -11.13
C MET A 269 1.37 7.48 -12.04
N ALA A 270 1.51 8.81 -12.03
CA ALA A 270 0.78 9.68 -12.94
C ALA A 270 1.05 9.34 -14.41
N ASN A 271 2.32 9.15 -14.79
CA ASN A 271 2.68 8.80 -16.17
C ASN A 271 2.15 7.41 -16.59
N HIS A 272 2.13 6.44 -15.69
CA HIS A 272 1.54 5.12 -15.95
C HIS A 272 0.04 5.24 -16.27
N PHE A 273 -0.71 6.00 -15.47
CA PHE A 273 -2.15 6.18 -15.71
C PHE A 273 -2.50 7.10 -16.89
N ARG A 274 -1.58 7.98 -17.30
CA ARG A 274 -1.74 8.77 -18.54
C ARG A 274 -1.85 7.91 -19.80
N GLN A 275 -1.33 6.68 -19.78
CA GLN A 275 -1.47 5.75 -20.92
C GLN A 275 -2.91 5.29 -21.15
N PHE A 276 -3.81 5.51 -20.18
CA PHE A 276 -5.22 5.14 -20.24
C PHE A 276 -6.17 6.36 -20.36
N CYS A 277 -5.62 7.57 -20.55
CA CYS A 277 -6.36 8.81 -20.75
C CYS A 277 -6.34 9.22 -22.22
#